data_AF-Q9F6C0-F1
#
_entry.id   AF-Q9F6C0-F1
#
_cell.length_a   1.000
_cell.length_b   1.000
_cell.length_c   1.000
_cell.angle_alpha   90.00
_cell.angle_beta   90.00
_cell.angle_gamma   90.00
#
_symmetry.space_group_name_H-M   'P 1'
#
loop_
_entity.id
_entity.type
_entity.pdbx_description
1 polymer ?
#
loop_
_entity_poly.entity_id
_entity_poly.type
_entity_poly.pdbx_seq_one_letter_code
_entity_poly.pdbx_strand_id
1 'polypeptide(L)' 'MNTETNNPKAVIVIFGATGDLAKRKLYPSIHRLYHSGKLGDQFAVVGVGRRPWSHEDLRAVVKESVSSDDAEAKTEEF' A
#
# COMPACT_ATOMS: atom_id res chain seq x y z
N MET A 1 25.69 -18.10 -7.89
CA MET A 1 24.42 -17.83 -8.58
C MET A 1 24.00 -16.44 -8.14
N ASN A 2 24.34 -15.42 -8.93
CA ASN A 2 24.08 -14.03 -8.56
C ASN A 2 22.63 -13.72 -8.96
N THR A 3 21.71 -13.89 -8.01
CA THR A 3 20.36 -13.36 -8.18
C THR A 3 20.44 -11.88 -7.87
N GLU A 4 20.76 -11.08 -8.89
CA GLU A 4 20.49 -9.64 -8.86
C GLU A 4 18.97 -9.49 -8.72
N THR A 5 18.49 -9.31 -7.49
CA THR A 5 17.10 -9.01 -7.19
C THR A 5 16.81 -7.63 -7.77
N ASN A 6 16.34 -7.60 -9.03
CA ASN A 6 15.91 -6.37 -9.68
C ASN A 6 14.63 -5.87 -8.99
N ASN A 7 14.81 -5.18 -7.87
CA ASN A 7 13.71 -4.68 -7.07
C ASN A 7 13.31 -3.29 -7.62
N PRO A 8 12.15 -3.17 -8.29
CA PRO A 8 11.85 -1.97 -9.07
C PRO A 8 11.71 -0.76 -8.17
N LYS A 9 12.43 0.32 -8.51
CA LYS A 9 12.23 1.64 -7.91
C LYS A 9 10.98 2.25 -8.52
N ALA A 10 10.02 2.66 -7.69
CA ALA A 10 8.72 3.12 -8.18
C ALA A 10 8.15 4.27 -7.36
N VAL A 11 7.47 5.19 -8.04
CA VAL A 11 6.59 6.17 -7.42
C VAL A 11 5.17 5.86 -7.89
N ILE A 12 4.30 5.47 -6.96
CA ILE A 12 2.91 5.11 -7.24
C ILE A 12 2.03 6.30 -6.88
N VAL A 13 1.37 6.90 -7.88
CA VAL A 13 0.46 8.03 -7.67
C VAL A 13 -0.98 7.52 -7.70
N ILE A 14 -1.71 7.70 -6.59
CA ILE A 14 -3.10 7.26 -6.44
C ILE A 14 -4.03 8.47 -6.49
N PHE A 15 -4.71 8.65 -7.61
CA PHE A 15 -5.82 9.60 -7.72
C PHE A 15 -7.06 9.02 -7.05
N GLY A 16 -7.67 9.78 -6.15
CA GLY A 16 -8.73 9.25 -5.30
C GLY A 16 -8.19 8.45 -4.12
N ALA A 17 -7.04 8.84 -3.56
CA ALA A 17 -6.39 8.19 -2.41
C ALA A 17 -7.31 8.03 -1.19
N THR A 18 -8.29 8.93 -1.02
CA THR A 18 -9.24 8.87 0.09
C THR A 18 -10.47 7.99 -0.20
N GLY A 19 -10.56 7.40 -1.39
CA GLY A 19 -11.70 6.63 -1.86
C GLY A 19 -11.76 5.20 -1.29
N ASP A 20 -12.95 4.59 -1.38
CA ASP A 20 -13.21 3.25 -0.84
C ASP A 20 -12.28 2.18 -1.43
N LEU A 21 -12.08 2.19 -2.76
CA LEU A 21 -11.20 1.24 -3.44
C LEU A 21 -9.74 1.35 -2.96
N ALA A 22 -9.27 2.57 -2.66
CA ALA A 22 -7.92 2.77 -2.18
C ALA A 22 -7.72 2.09 -0.83
N LYS A 23 -8.68 2.28 0.08
CA LYS A 23 -8.69 1.68 1.43
C LYS A 23 -8.82 0.15 1.37
N ARG A 24 -9.81 -0.35 0.63
CA ARG A 24 -10.17 -1.78 0.68
C ARG A 24 -9.27 -2.69 -0.16
N LYS A 25 -8.54 -2.14 -1.15
CA LYS A 25 -7.76 -2.96 -2.08
C LYS A 25 -6.37 -2.42 -2.37
N LEU A 26 -6.21 -1.13 -2.68
CA LEU A 26 -4.91 -0.62 -3.13
C LEU A 26 -3.86 -0.60 -2.02
N TYR A 27 -4.17 -0.04 -0.85
CA TYR A 27 -3.22 -0.01 0.27
C TYR A 27 -2.85 -1.40 0.79
N PRO A 28 -3.82 -2.32 1.03
CA PRO A 28 -3.52 -3.73 1.32
C PRO A 28 -2.61 -4.39 0.28
N SER A 29 -2.94 -4.24 -1.01
CA SER A 29 -2.17 -4.89 -2.09
C SER A 29 -0.74 -4.38 -2.18
N ILE A 30 -0.52 -3.07 -2.03
CA ILE A 30 0.83 -2.49 -2.03
C ILE A 30 1.62 -2.96 -0.80
N HIS A 31 0.98 -3.02 0.37
CA HIS A 31 1.58 -3.56 1.59
C HIS A 31 2.02 -5.03 1.40
N ARG A 32 1.19 -5.85 0.78
CA ARG A 32 1.51 -7.25 0.43
C ARG A 32 2.63 -7.37 -0.59
N LEU A 33 2.68 -6.49 -1.60
CA LEU A 33 3.77 -6.45 -2.57
C LEU A 33 5.12 -6.13 -1.90
N TYR A 34 5.12 -5.20 -0.95
CA TYR A 34 6.29 -4.88 -0.15
C TYR A 34 6.74 -6.07 0.71
N HIS A 35 5.83 -6.67 1.49
CA HIS A 35 6.14 -7.81 2.37
C HIS A 35 6.56 -9.08 1.61
N SER A 36 6.07 -9.27 0.38
CA SER A 36 6.45 -10.40 -0.47
C SER A 36 7.75 -10.19 -1.25
N GLY A 37 8.46 -9.07 -1.03
CA GLY A 37 9.73 -8.76 -1.69
C GLY A 37 9.59 -8.44 -3.19
N LYS A 38 8.36 -8.13 -3.65
CA LYS A 38 8.06 -7.79 -5.04
C LYS A 38 8.16 -6.29 -5.33
N LEU A 39 8.35 -5.48 -4.28
CA LEU A 39 8.49 -4.03 -4.37
C LEU A 39 9.79 -3.58 -3.70
N GLY A 40 10.48 -2.63 -4.36
CA GLY A 40 11.70 -1.96 -3.91
C GLY A 40 11.63 -1.46 -2.48
N ASP A 41 12.74 -1.46 -1.74
CA ASP A 41 12.86 -0.57 -0.56
C ASP A 41 12.83 0.91 -0.99
N GLN A 42 13.23 1.18 -2.25
CA GLN A 42 13.20 2.50 -2.85
C GLN A 42 11.87 2.73 -3.60
N PHE A 43 10.78 2.80 -2.86
CA PHE A 43 9.47 3.15 -3.40
C PHE A 43 8.79 4.27 -2.62
N ALA A 44 7.86 4.95 -3.27
CA ALA A 44 7.00 5.95 -2.63
C ALA A 44 5.55 5.84 -3.13
N VAL A 45 4.60 6.19 -2.26
CA VAL A 45 3.18 6.32 -2.62
C VAL A 45 2.77 7.77 -2.42
N VAL A 46 2.19 8.37 -3.45
CA VAL A 46 1.68 9.75 -3.44
C VAL A 46 0.18 9.71 -3.62
N GLY A 47 -0.56 10.16 -2.60
CA GLY A 47 -2.02 10.26 -2.67
C GLY A 47 -2.48 11.60 -3.21
N VAL A 48 -3.40 11.59 -4.18
CA VAL A 48 -4.03 12.80 -4.73
C VAL A 48 -5.53 12.76 -4.47
N GLY A 49 -6.08 13.86 -3.96
CA GLY A 49 -7.48 13.98 -3.60
C GLY A 49 -7.99 15.42 -3.72
N ARG A 50 -9.33 15.57 -3.75
CA ARG A 50 -9.99 16.88 -3.88
C ARG A 50 -10.12 17.64 -2.56
N ARG A 51 -10.10 16.92 -1.43
CA ARG A 51 -10.28 17.51 -0.10
C ARG A 51 -8.91 17.76 0.53
N PRO A 52 -8.73 18.85 1.30
CA PRO A 52 -7.50 19.08 2.04
C PRO A 52 -7.40 18.03 3.14
N TRP A 53 -6.40 17.16 3.02
CA TRP A 53 -6.05 16.14 4.02
C TRP A 53 -4.63 16.40 4.45
N SER A 54 -4.35 16.27 5.75
CA SER A 54 -2.98 16.25 6.23
C SER A 54 -2.31 14.93 5.85
N HIS A 55 -0.98 14.90 5.91
CA HIS A 55 -0.24 13.65 5.72
C HIS A 55 -0.57 12.65 6.83
N GLU A 56 -0.80 13.15 8.05
CA GLU A 56 -1.17 12.38 9.23
C GLU A 56 -2.53 11.69 9.05
N ASP A 57 -3.53 12.40 8.55
CA ASP A 57 -4.87 11.85 8.26
C ASP A 57 -4.78 10.69 7.27
N LEU A 58 -4.02 10.90 6.19
CA LEU A 58 -3.85 9.87 5.16
C LEU A 58 -3.09 8.66 5.70
N ARG A 59 -2.02 8.87 6.47
CA ARG A 59 -1.25 7.79 7.10
C ARG A 59 -2.09 6.97 8.08
N ALA A 60 -2.98 7.61 8.84
CA ALA A 60 -3.89 6.92 9.75
C ALA A 60 -4.81 5.97 8.99
N VAL A 61 -5.43 6.45 7.89
CA VAL A 61 -6.28 5.62 7.03
C VAL A 61 -5.51 4.47 6.39
N VAL A 62 -4.30 4.71 5.89
CA VAL A 62 -3.46 3.66 5.31
C VAL A 62 -3.12 2.61 6.36
N LYS A 63 -2.74 3.02 7.58
CA LYS A 63 -2.43 2.11 8.69
C LYS A 63 -3.63 1.23 9.06
N GLU A 64 -4.81 1.83 9.17
CA GLU A 64 -6.05 1.09 9.41
C GLU A 64 -6.31 0.07 8.29
N SER A 65 -6.21 0.52 7.04
CA SER A 65 -6.46 -0.32 5.85
C SER A 65 -5.57 -1.56 5.79
N VAL A 66 -4.29 -1.44 6.12
CA VAL A 66 -3.35 -2.57 6.10
C VAL A 66 -3.44 -3.44 7.35
N SER A 67 -3.87 -2.89 8.50
CA SER A 67 -4.08 -3.68 9.72
C SER A 67 -5.27 -4.64 9.58
N SER A 68 -6.29 -4.25 8.81
CA SER A 68 -7.42 -5.13 8.47
C SER A 68 -7.01 -6.26 7.50
N ASP A 69 -6.06 -6.02 6.60
CA ASP A 69 -5.55 -7.03 5.66
C ASP A 69 -4.86 -8.20 6.40
N ASP A 70 -4.09 -7.91 7.45
CA ASP A 70 -3.46 -8.94 8.28
C ASP A 70 -4.47 -9.86 9.00
N ALA A 71 -5.71 -9.38 9.20
CA ALA A 71 -6.80 -10.15 9.79
C ALA A 71 -7.57 -10.96 8.73
N GLU A 72 -7.82 -10.39 7.55
CA GLU A 72 -8.47 -11.08 6.42
C GLU A 72 -7.56 -12.16 5.81
N ALA A 73 -6.25 -11.90 5.65
CA ALA A 73 -5.29 -12.89 5.15
C ALA A 73 -5.20 -14.15 6.04
N LYS A 74 -5.39 -14.00 7.36
CA LYS A 74 -5.48 -15.12 8.30
C LYS A 74 -6.81 -15.86 8.26
N THR A 75 -7.87 -15.23 7.76
CA THR A 75 -9.22 -15.83 7.71
C THR A 75 -9.40 -16.68 6.45
N GLU A 76 -8.71 -16.36 5.35
CA GLU A 76 -8.75 -17.13 4.09
C GLU A 76 -7.82 -18.35 4.06
N GLU A 77 -6.95 -18.54 5.06
CA GLU A 77 -6.08 -19.72 5.20
C GLU A 77 -6.73 -20.89 5.96
N PHE A 78 -8.03 -20.82 6.28
CA PHE A 78 -8.80 -21.88 6.96
C PHE A 78 -9.98 -22.40 6.12
#